data_AF-A0A0D6KDN9-F1
#
_entry.id   AF-A0A0D6KDN9-F1
#
_cell.length_a   1.000
_cell.length_b   1.000
_cell.length_c   1.000
_cell.angle_alpha   90.00
_cell.angle_beta   90.00
_cell.angle_gamma   90.00
#
_symmetry.space_group_name_H-M   'P 1'
#
loop_
_entity.id
_entity.type
_entity.pdbx_description
1 polymer ?
#
loop_
_entity_poly.entity_id
_entity_poly.type
_entity_poly.pdbx_seq_one_letter_code
_entity_poly.pdbx_strand_id
1 'polypeptide(L)' 'MRESVIYQDILQEGLEQGIEQKAQEIAKNMLNEGMAIALIARVTGLTVEQVEQLQAQTDDNQPA' A
#
# COMPACT_ATOMS: atom_id res chain seq x y z
N MET A 1 -29.38 9.12 19.76
CA MET A 1 -27.92 8.89 19.68
C MET A 1 -27.61 7.79 18.66
N ARG A 2 -27.97 8.00 17.38
CA ARG A 2 -27.71 7.04 16.28
C ARG A 2 -26.64 7.56 15.30
N GLU A 3 -26.02 8.69 15.64
CA GLU A 3 -25.02 9.40 14.84
C GLU A 3 -23.58 8.97 15.15
N SER A 4 -23.38 8.10 16.15
CA SER A 4 -22.05 7.82 16.70
C SER A 4 -21.34 6.60 16.08
N VAL A 5 -22.08 5.61 15.56
CA VAL A 5 -21.46 4.38 15.02
C VAL A 5 -20.99 4.61 13.58
N ILE A 6 -21.87 5.13 12.72
CA ILE A 6 -21.54 5.42 11.32
C ILE A 6 -20.35 6.36 11.21
N TYR A 7 -20.26 7.39 12.07
CA TYR A 7 -19.13 8.31 12.05
C TYR A 7 -17.82 7.65 12.48
N GLN A 8 -17.87 6.73 13.44
CA GLN A 8 -16.68 5.96 13.85
C GLN A 8 -16.23 5.01 12.75
N ASP A 9 -17.17 4.34 12.08
CA ASP A 9 -16.88 3.44 10.97
C ASP A 9 -16.20 4.20 9.81
N ILE A 10 -16.72 5.37 9.43
CA ILE A 10 -16.13 6.20 8.36
C ILE A 10 -14.71 6.65 8.73
N LEU A 11 -14.47 7.04 9.99
CA LEU A 11 -13.13 7.43 10.44
C LEU A 11 -12.16 6.26 10.44
N GLN A 12 -12.61 5.08 10.86
CA GLN A 12 -11.79 3.87 10.85
C GLN A 12 -11.43 3.46 9.42
N GLU A 13 -12.41 3.42 8.51
CA GLU A 13 -12.18 3.13 7.09
C GLU A 13 -11.18 4.11 6.47
N GLY A 14 -11.30 5.41 6.76
CA GLY A 14 -10.37 6.41 6.27
C GLY A 14 -8.94 6.23 6.79
N LEU A 15 -8.78 5.82 8.05
CA LEU A 15 -7.47 5.53 8.63
C LEU A 15 -6.85 4.27 8.00
N GLU A 16 -7.63 3.20 7.86
CA GLU A 16 -7.20 1.95 7.23
C GLU A 16 -6.76 2.18 5.78
N GLN A 17 -7.56 2.90 5.00
CA GLN A 17 -7.20 3.29 3.63
C GLN A 17 -5.91 4.11 3.56
N GLY A 18 -5.73 5.07 4.48
CA GLY A 18 -4.51 5.88 4.52
C GLY A 18 -3.25 5.07 4.87
N ILE A 19 -3.38 4.11 5.79
CA ILE A 19 -2.29 3.19 6.14
C ILE A 19 -1.93 2.31 4.93
N GLU A 20 -2.93 1.75 4.26
CA GLU A 20 -2.71 0.90 3.08
C GLU A 20 -2.05 1.67 1.93
N GLN A 21 -2.58 2.86 1.59
CA GLN A 21 -2.02 3.71 0.53
C GLN A 21 -0.55 4.05 0.80
N LYS A 22 -0.23 4.43 2.05
CA LYS A 22 1.15 4.76 2.43
C LYS A 22 2.08 3.55 2.34
N ALA A 23 1.61 2.36 2.74
CA ALA A 23 2.40 1.12 2.61
C ALA A 23 2.70 0.80 1.14
N GLN A 24 1.72 0.99 0.24
CA GLN A 24 1.90 0.80 -1.19
C GLN A 24 2.85 1.83 -1.81
N GLU A 25 2.77 3.11 -1.43
CA GLU A 25 3.70 4.16 -1.90
C GLU A 25 5.15 3.86 -1.49
N ILE A 26 5.36 3.46 -0.22
CA ILE A 26 6.68 3.07 0.26
C ILE A 26 7.18 1.88 -0.55
N ALA A 27 6.35 0.85 -0.77
CA ALA A 27 6.73 -0.32 -1.55
C ALA A 27 7.14 0.04 -2.99
N LYS A 28 6.39 0.92 -3.67
CA LYS A 28 6.72 1.42 -5.02
C LYS A 28 8.07 2.13 -5.06
N ASN A 29 8.33 3.02 -4.10
CA ASN A 29 9.61 3.71 -4.02
C ASN A 29 10.77 2.73 -3.80
N MET A 30 10.57 1.74 -2.92
CA MET A 30 11.58 0.71 -2.66
C MET A 30 11.84 -0.20 -3.87
N LEU A 31 10.80 -0.53 -4.63
CA LEU A 31 10.91 -1.26 -5.89
C LEU A 31 11.72 -0.45 -6.92
N ASN A 32 11.45 0.84 -7.05
CA ASN A 32 12.20 1.75 -7.92
C ASN A 32 13.68 1.88 -7.51
N GLU A 33 13.98 1.74 -6.22
CA GLU A 33 15.36 1.68 -5.70
C GLU A 33 16.04 0.31 -5.91
N GLY A 34 15.34 -0.67 -6.52
CA GLY A 34 15.88 -2.00 -6.82
C GLY A 34 15.98 -2.93 -5.61
N MET A 35 15.21 -2.68 -4.55
CA MET A 35 15.19 -3.54 -3.37
C MET A 35 14.50 -4.88 -3.63
N ALA A 36 14.92 -5.91 -2.88
CA ALA A 36 14.33 -7.23 -2.99
C ALA A 36 12.87 -7.27 -2.47
N ILE A 37 11.98 -7.90 -3.22
CA ILE A 37 10.53 -8.04 -2.92
C ILE A 37 10.30 -8.56 -1.49
N ALA A 38 11.05 -9.58 -1.06
CA ALA A 38 10.92 -10.15 0.28
C ALA A 38 11.27 -9.15 1.40
N LEU A 39 12.22 -8.24 1.16
CA LEU A 39 12.55 -7.17 2.10
C LEU A 39 11.44 -6.13 2.16
N ILE A 40 10.92 -5.74 0.99
CA ILE A 40 9.85 -4.76 0.87
C ILE A 40 8.61 -5.26 1.62
N ALA A 41 8.15 -6.47 1.33
CA ALA A 41 7.03 -7.12 2.01
C ALA A 41 7.19 -7.08 3.55
N ARG A 42 8.38 -7.43 4.05
CA ARG A 42 8.67 -7.42 5.49
C ARG A 42 8.63 -6.01 6.11
N VAL A 43 9.11 -5.00 5.38
CA VAL A 43 9.23 -3.62 5.90
C VAL A 43 7.88 -2.88 5.83
N THR A 44 7.14 -3.05 4.74
CA THR A 44 5.85 -2.36 4.52
C THR A 44 4.68 -3.10 5.15
N GLY A 45 4.86 -4.36 5.54
CA GLY A 45 3.80 -5.23 6.05
C GLY A 45 2.88 -5.77 4.95
N LEU A 46 3.23 -5.55 3.67
CA LEU A 46 2.53 -6.13 2.53
C LEU A 46 2.92 -7.60 2.33
N THR A 47 2.07 -8.37 1.67
CA THR A 47 2.44 -9.71 1.22
C THR A 47 3.38 -9.63 0.02
N VAL A 48 4.14 -10.71 -0.22
CA VAL A 48 5.00 -10.83 -1.41
C VAL A 48 4.17 -10.65 -2.69
N GLU A 49 2.99 -11.27 -2.75
CA GLU A 49 2.06 -11.16 -3.89
C GLU A 49 1.60 -9.71 -4.13
N GLN A 50 1.28 -8.96 -3.07
CA GLN A 50 0.92 -7.54 -3.20
C GLN A 50 2.08 -6.71 -3.76
N VAL A 51 3.31 -6.98 -3.32
CA VAL A 51 4.49 -6.28 -3.84
C VAL A 51 4.77 -6.66 -5.30
N GLU A 52 4.59 -7.91 -5.68
CA GLU A 52 4.71 -8.37 -7.08
C GLU A 52 3.67 -7.71 -7.99
N GLN A 53 2.42 -7.58 -7.53
CA GLN A 53 1.38 -6.86 -8.25
C GLN A 53 1.73 -5.37 -8.42
N LEU A 54 2.28 -4.73 -7.37
CA LEU A 54 2.73 -3.34 -7.45
C LEU A 54 3.88 -3.17 -8.44
N GLN A 55 4.80 -4.14 -8.51
CA GLN A 55 5.90 -4.15 -9.48
C GLN A 55 5.38 -4.24 -10.91
N ALA A 56 4.48 -5.18 -11.20
CA ALA A 56 3.85 -5.30 -12.51
C ALA A 56 3.13 -4.00 -12.94
N GLN A 57 2.47 -3.31 -12.01
CA GLN A 57 1.80 -2.03 -12.28
C GLN A 57 2.78 -0.85 -12.49
N THR A 58 3.99 -0.91 -11.92
CA THR A 58 5.01 0.14 -12.10
C THR A 58 5.78 -0.04 -13.41
N ASP A 59 5.95 -1.29 -13.87
CA ASP A 59 6.59 -1.60 -15.15
C ASP A 59 5.74 -1.21 -16.38
N ASP A 60 4.41 -1.28 -16.29
CA ASP A 60 3.49 -0.87 -17.38
C ASP A 60 3.44 0.66 -17.61
N ASN A 61 4.08 1.46 -16.75
CA ASN A 61 4.00 2.92 -16.77
C ASN A 61 5.37 3.61 -16.89
N GLN A 62 6.38 2.94 -17.47
CA GLN A 62 7.62 3.59 -17.89
C GLN A 62 7.40 4.36 -19.21
N PRO A 63 7.29 5.71 -19.21
CA PRO A 63 7.52 6.45 -20.44
C PRO A 63 9.01 6.31 -20.79
N ALA A 64 9.26 5.97 -22.06
CA ALA A 64 10.58 5.94 -22.67
C ALA A 64 11.34 7.27 -22.55
#